data_AF-A0A951KVW1-F1
#
_entry.id   AF-A0A951KVW1-F1
#
_cell.length_a   1.000
_cell.length_b   1.000
_cell.length_c   1.000
_cell.angle_alpha   90.00
_cell.angle_beta   90.00
_cell.angle_gamma   90.00
#
_symmetry.space_group_name_H-M   'P 1'
#
loop_
_entity.id
_entity.type
_entity.pdbx_description
1 polymer ?
#
loop_
_entity_poly.entity_id
_entity_poly.type
_entity_poly.pdbx_seq_one_letter_code
_entity_poly.pdbx_strand_id
1 'polypeptide(L)'
;MKRSLLALAGAIALGVALPASAGATTVELGLSTTPLVAPTCPKGVAPTQCTIVLTRATALETIRDNVAYPSTVKQAGRLVAFTVGLSSLSTNATTAQKDVKFLDSTYGGDAQVELTILKPVGKSSQRNWQVVATSPLVDVQPYLGQVVQFPFTTSIPVVRGETIALTTPTWAPVLSIDLSTSHFAYRQSRSRNCNSPPSTSQAQVTVGNSARYVCDYPGTRVEYSTTEITDPVPTGSTTPTTK
;
A
#
# COMPACT_ATOMS: atom_id res chain seq x y z
N MET A 1 43.46 73.91 1.85
CA MET A 1 43.67 72.77 0.91
C MET A 1 43.33 71.47 1.64
N LYS A 2 42.48 70.63 1.02
CA LYS A 2 42.26 69.17 1.24
C LYS A 2 41.62 68.75 2.60
N ARG A 3 40.30 68.49 2.63
CA ARG A 3 39.53 67.24 2.32
C ARG A 3 39.63 66.20 3.45
N SER A 4 38.58 66.03 4.27
CA SER A 4 37.49 65.03 4.17
C SER A 4 37.83 63.69 4.86
N LEU A 5 36.93 63.20 5.73
CA LEU A 5 36.46 61.80 5.88
C LEU A 5 36.06 61.51 7.33
N LEU A 6 34.78 61.20 7.56
CA LEU A 6 34.33 59.93 8.16
C LEU A 6 32.80 59.95 8.26
N ALA A 7 32.17 59.34 7.26
CA ALA A 7 30.77 58.95 7.28
C ALA A 7 30.64 57.68 8.13
N LEU A 8 29.71 57.67 9.10
CA LEU A 8 29.24 56.45 9.73
C LEU A 8 27.82 56.19 9.23
N ALA A 9 27.71 55.39 8.17
CA ALA A 9 26.45 54.85 7.70
C ALA A 9 26.10 53.62 8.56
N GLY A 10 25.11 53.76 9.43
CA GLY A 10 24.52 52.64 10.17
C GLY A 10 23.64 51.81 9.24
N ALA A 11 24.19 50.74 8.67
CA ALA A 11 23.41 49.74 7.97
C ALA A 11 22.70 48.85 9.00
N ILE A 12 21.41 49.15 9.27
CA ILE A 12 20.53 48.24 9.99
C ILE A 12 20.27 47.06 9.05
N ALA A 13 20.96 45.95 9.28
CA ALA A 13 20.64 44.68 8.65
C ALA A 13 19.29 44.20 9.21
N LEU A 14 18.19 44.51 8.50
CA LEU A 14 16.94 43.79 8.69
C LEU A 14 17.16 42.35 8.20
N GLY A 15 17.53 41.47 9.12
CA GLY A 15 17.42 40.03 8.91
C GLY A 15 15.95 39.71 8.72
N VAL A 16 15.54 39.48 7.46
CA VAL A 16 14.22 38.97 7.14
C VAL A 16 14.13 37.58 7.74
N ALA A 17 13.45 37.47 8.88
CA ALA A 17 13.08 36.18 9.45
C ALA A 17 12.05 35.55 8.50
N LEU A 18 12.52 34.69 7.58
CA LEU A 18 11.62 33.88 6.77
C LEU A 18 10.85 32.96 7.74
N PRO A 19 9.51 32.92 7.68
CA PRO A 19 8.75 32.00 8.51
C PRO A 19 9.15 30.56 8.16
N ALA A 20 9.51 29.78 9.17
CA ALA A 20 9.74 28.34 9.00
C ALA A 20 8.39 27.68 8.66
N SER A 21 8.26 27.15 7.44
CA SER A 21 7.07 26.41 7.03
C SER A 21 7.14 24.97 7.57
N ALA A 22 6.23 24.64 8.50
CA ALA A 22 5.96 23.25 8.87
C ALA A 22 4.97 22.66 7.86
N GLY A 23 5.45 22.32 6.66
CA GLY A 23 4.62 21.77 5.60
C GLY A 23 4.26 20.29 5.84
N ALA A 24 3.02 19.92 5.54
CA ALA A 24 2.66 18.52 5.35
C ALA A 24 3.42 17.95 4.14
N THR A 25 3.89 16.70 4.24
CA THR A 25 4.57 16.01 3.15
C THR A 25 3.64 14.97 2.55
N THR A 26 3.64 14.87 1.22
CA THR A 26 2.97 13.77 0.51
C THR A 26 3.93 12.60 0.40
N VAL A 27 3.52 11.43 0.88
CA VAL A 27 4.31 10.19 0.89
C VAL A 27 3.52 9.10 0.18
N GLU A 28 4.17 8.34 -0.70
CA GLU A 28 3.61 7.12 -1.28
C GLU A 28 4.04 5.90 -0.48
N LEU A 29 3.14 5.38 0.36
CA LEU A 29 3.35 4.15 1.11
C LEU A 29 3.24 2.93 0.18
N GLY A 30 4.09 1.92 0.40
CA GLY A 30 4.11 0.71 -0.42
C GLY A 30 4.90 0.85 -1.73
N LEU A 31 5.28 2.06 -2.14
CA LEU A 31 6.23 2.28 -3.23
C LEU A 31 7.67 2.28 -2.74
N SER A 32 8.57 1.85 -3.62
CA SER A 32 10.01 1.80 -3.42
C SER A 32 10.69 2.09 -4.76
N THR A 33 11.79 1.41 -5.10
CA THR A 33 12.50 1.65 -6.36
C THR A 33 11.78 1.10 -7.58
N THR A 34 11.02 0.01 -7.42
CA THR A 34 10.28 -0.61 -8.52
C THR A 34 8.86 -0.01 -8.63
N PRO A 35 8.46 0.52 -9.79
CA PRO A 35 7.14 1.12 -9.97
C PRO A 35 6.02 0.08 -9.87
N LEU A 36 4.79 0.55 -9.62
CA LEU A 36 3.60 -0.26 -9.79
C LEU A 36 3.39 -0.59 -11.27
N VAL A 37 2.96 -1.82 -11.52
CA VAL A 37 2.61 -2.31 -12.86
C VAL A 37 1.26 -2.98 -12.84
N ALA A 38 0.60 -3.05 -13.98
CA ALA A 38 -0.48 -4.03 -14.17
C ALA A 38 0.19 -5.43 -14.25
N PRO A 39 -0.10 -6.37 -13.33
CA PRO A 39 0.51 -7.69 -13.38
C PRO A 39 0.28 -8.38 -14.71
N THR A 40 1.27 -9.14 -15.16
CA THR A 40 1.13 -10.03 -16.31
C THR A 40 1.70 -11.39 -15.97
N CYS A 41 1.18 -12.45 -16.58
CA CYS A 41 1.81 -13.77 -16.49
C CYS A 41 3.20 -13.71 -17.14
N PRO A 42 4.28 -14.02 -16.41
CA PRO A 42 5.61 -14.01 -16.97
C PRO A 42 5.73 -14.97 -18.16
N LYS A 43 6.57 -14.60 -19.13
CA LYS A 43 6.79 -15.41 -20.33
C LYS A 43 7.39 -16.76 -19.92
N GLY A 44 6.75 -17.85 -20.37
CA GLY A 44 7.19 -19.22 -20.09
C GLY A 44 6.56 -19.85 -18.85
N VAL A 45 5.82 -19.08 -18.04
CA VAL A 45 4.97 -19.64 -16.97
C VAL A 45 3.71 -20.23 -17.61
N ALA A 46 3.42 -21.51 -17.31
CA ALA A 46 2.20 -22.14 -17.78
C ALA A 46 0.96 -21.41 -17.23
N PRO A 47 -0.15 -21.30 -17.99
CA PRO A 47 -1.35 -20.62 -17.52
C PRO A 47 -1.88 -21.13 -16.17
N THR A 48 -1.76 -22.43 -15.92
CA THR A 48 -2.16 -23.08 -14.64
C THR A 48 -1.29 -22.69 -13.45
N GLN A 49 -0.10 -22.15 -13.68
CA GLN A 49 0.85 -21.68 -12.67
C GLN A 49 0.87 -20.15 -12.55
N CYS A 50 0.11 -19.44 -13.39
CA CYS A 50 0.02 -17.99 -13.34
C CYS A 50 -0.94 -17.54 -12.23
N THR A 51 -0.44 -17.46 -11.00
CA THR A 51 -1.23 -17.07 -9.82
C THR A 51 -1.25 -15.56 -9.59
N ILE A 52 -1.74 -14.81 -10.59
CA ILE A 52 -1.79 -13.33 -10.53
C ILE A 52 -3.03 -12.79 -9.80
N VAL A 53 -3.96 -13.67 -9.41
CA VAL A 53 -5.24 -13.32 -8.78
C VAL A 53 -5.17 -13.51 -7.27
N LEU A 54 -5.45 -12.45 -6.52
CA LEU A 54 -5.72 -12.52 -5.09
C LEU A 54 -7.22 -12.76 -4.90
N THR A 55 -7.60 -13.73 -4.07
CA THR A 55 -9.00 -14.14 -3.88
C THR A 55 -9.37 -14.16 -2.40
N ARG A 56 -10.44 -13.44 -2.04
CA ARG A 56 -11.09 -13.49 -0.72
C ARG A 56 -10.13 -13.36 0.46
N ALA A 57 -9.16 -12.47 0.36
CA ALA A 57 -8.11 -12.30 1.36
C ALA A 57 -7.60 -10.86 1.43
N THR A 58 -7.07 -10.52 2.61
CA THR A 58 -6.22 -9.35 2.81
C THR A 58 -4.76 -9.72 2.67
N ALA A 59 -4.04 -9.00 1.81
CA ALA A 59 -2.64 -9.16 1.51
C ALA A 59 -1.82 -8.00 2.10
N LEU A 60 -0.88 -8.36 2.97
CA LEU A 60 0.05 -7.46 3.65
C LEU A 60 1.45 -7.66 3.06
N GLU A 61 1.98 -6.65 2.39
CA GLU A 61 3.37 -6.69 1.93
C GLU A 61 4.34 -6.73 3.13
N THR A 62 5.25 -7.70 3.10
CA THR A 62 6.26 -7.88 4.15
C THR A 62 7.64 -7.44 3.69
N ILE A 63 7.94 -7.58 2.39
CA ILE A 63 9.19 -7.13 1.78
C ILE A 63 8.88 -6.65 0.35
N ARG A 64 9.40 -5.47 -0.01
CA ARG A 64 9.45 -4.97 -1.41
C ARG A 64 10.76 -4.23 -1.62
N ASP A 65 11.53 -4.61 -2.64
CA ASP A 65 12.85 -4.03 -2.92
C ASP A 65 13.77 -4.03 -1.67
N ASN A 66 13.74 -5.11 -0.87
CA ASN A 66 14.42 -5.24 0.44
C ASN A 66 13.94 -4.30 1.56
N VAL A 67 12.87 -3.52 1.34
CA VAL A 67 12.24 -2.71 2.36
C VAL A 67 11.23 -3.56 3.12
N ALA A 68 11.46 -3.75 4.42
CA ALA A 68 10.53 -4.46 5.29
C ALA A 68 9.26 -3.62 5.54
N TYR A 69 8.10 -4.24 5.33
CA TYR A 69 6.77 -3.64 5.50
C TYR A 69 6.69 -2.24 4.86
N PRO A 70 6.79 -2.15 3.52
CA PRO A 70 6.96 -0.89 2.79
C PRO A 70 5.76 0.05 2.96
N SER A 71 4.59 -0.48 3.31
CA SER A 71 3.36 0.25 3.55
C SER A 71 3.13 0.65 5.02
N THR A 72 4.17 0.55 5.87
CA THR A 72 4.08 0.98 7.28
C THR A 72 4.14 2.50 7.37
N VAL A 73 3.12 3.07 7.99
CA VAL A 73 2.99 4.49 8.30
C VAL A 73 4.14 4.92 9.22
N LYS A 74 4.92 5.92 8.80
CA LYS A 74 6.11 6.39 9.52
C LYS A 74 5.82 7.61 10.39
N GLN A 75 4.80 8.38 10.08
CA GLN A 75 4.36 9.55 10.86
C GLN A 75 2.83 9.55 10.90
N ALA A 76 2.22 10.25 11.86
CA ALA A 76 0.77 10.45 11.80
C ALA A 76 0.39 11.30 10.59
N GLY A 77 -0.79 11.04 10.03
CA GLY A 77 -1.27 11.72 8.84
C GLY A 77 -2.62 11.19 8.40
N ARG A 78 -2.92 11.41 7.12
CA ARG A 78 -4.17 10.97 6.50
C ARG A 78 -3.92 10.35 5.13
N LEU A 79 -4.52 9.19 4.89
CA LEU A 79 -4.56 8.58 3.57
C LEU A 79 -5.61 9.31 2.73
N VAL A 80 -5.27 9.66 1.49
CA VAL A 80 -6.14 10.46 0.61
C VAL A 80 -6.44 9.80 -0.72
N ALA A 81 -5.64 8.84 -1.15
CA ALA A 81 -5.85 8.08 -2.36
C ALA A 81 -5.08 6.76 -2.29
N PHE A 82 -5.40 5.83 -3.18
CA PHE A 82 -4.59 4.63 -3.40
C PHE A 82 -4.46 4.32 -4.88
N THR A 83 -3.36 3.69 -5.24
CA THR A 83 -3.09 3.24 -6.60
C THR A 83 -3.05 1.72 -6.61
N VAL A 84 -3.62 1.08 -7.64
CA VAL A 84 -3.62 -0.37 -7.80
C VAL A 84 -3.30 -0.75 -9.24
N GLY A 85 -2.44 -1.76 -9.41
CA GLY A 85 -2.15 -2.38 -10.69
C GLY A 85 -3.03 -3.60 -10.92
N LEU A 86 -3.74 -3.65 -12.04
CA LEU A 86 -4.73 -4.66 -12.35
C LEU A 86 -4.37 -5.36 -13.65
N SER A 87 -4.19 -6.68 -13.63
CA SER A 87 -3.96 -7.43 -14.85
C SER A 87 -5.15 -7.36 -15.80
N SER A 88 -4.89 -7.49 -17.10
CA SER A 88 -5.93 -7.73 -18.10
C SER A 88 -6.43 -9.18 -18.10
N LEU A 89 -5.86 -10.07 -17.27
CA LEU A 89 -6.04 -11.53 -17.21
C LEU A 89 -5.53 -12.27 -18.46
N SER A 90 -5.83 -11.75 -19.65
CA SER A 90 -5.45 -12.31 -20.93
C SER A 90 -5.33 -11.19 -21.98
N THR A 91 -4.43 -11.36 -22.93
CA THR A 91 -4.35 -10.49 -24.12
C THR A 91 -5.43 -10.80 -25.15
N ASN A 92 -6.06 -11.99 -25.06
CA ASN A 92 -7.24 -12.35 -25.84
C ASN A 92 -8.51 -11.95 -25.10
N ALA A 93 -9.32 -11.08 -25.70
CA ALA A 93 -10.55 -10.54 -25.10
C ALA A 93 -11.60 -11.62 -24.78
N THR A 94 -11.74 -12.65 -25.62
CA THR A 94 -12.71 -13.73 -25.37
C THR A 94 -12.29 -14.58 -24.18
N THR A 95 -11.00 -14.90 -24.06
CA THR A 95 -10.45 -15.59 -22.89
C THR A 95 -10.60 -14.73 -21.63
N ALA A 96 -10.25 -13.45 -21.71
CA ALA A 96 -10.39 -12.53 -20.58
C ALA A 96 -11.84 -12.49 -20.06
N GLN A 97 -12.83 -12.42 -20.95
CA GLN A 97 -14.25 -12.45 -20.56
C GLN A 97 -14.69 -13.78 -19.94
N LYS A 98 -14.14 -14.91 -20.40
CA LYS A 98 -14.40 -16.22 -19.77
C LYS A 98 -13.77 -16.30 -18.38
N ASP A 99 -12.56 -15.78 -18.22
CA ASP A 99 -11.86 -15.75 -16.95
C ASP A 99 -12.60 -14.87 -15.93
N VAL A 100 -13.02 -13.66 -16.33
CA VAL A 100 -13.88 -12.78 -15.50
C VAL A 100 -15.12 -13.54 -15.04
N LYS A 101 -15.89 -14.11 -15.97
CA LYS A 101 -17.11 -14.86 -15.63
C LYS A 101 -16.86 -16.03 -14.67
N PHE A 102 -15.76 -16.75 -14.87
CA PHE A 102 -15.37 -17.84 -13.98
C PHE A 102 -15.02 -17.31 -12.59
N LEU A 103 -14.22 -16.25 -12.49
CA LEU A 103 -13.80 -15.65 -11.24
C LEU A 103 -15.00 -15.05 -10.48
N ASP A 104 -15.91 -14.35 -11.16
CA ASP A 104 -17.12 -13.79 -10.55
C ASP A 104 -17.99 -14.89 -9.94
N SER A 105 -18.26 -15.95 -10.72
CA SER A 105 -19.05 -17.08 -10.26
C SER A 105 -18.38 -17.84 -9.10
N THR A 106 -17.05 -17.88 -9.07
CA THR A 106 -16.30 -18.64 -8.06
C THR A 106 -16.12 -17.85 -6.78
N TYR A 107 -15.84 -16.55 -6.89
CA TYR A 107 -15.36 -15.71 -5.80
C TYR A 107 -16.36 -14.67 -5.30
N GLY A 108 -17.56 -14.61 -5.88
CA GLY A 108 -18.71 -13.91 -5.27
C GLY A 108 -19.05 -12.58 -5.92
N GLY A 109 -18.91 -12.48 -7.25
CA GLY A 109 -19.22 -11.30 -8.03
C GLY A 109 -17.96 -10.57 -8.52
N ASP A 110 -18.18 -9.34 -8.99
CA ASP A 110 -17.19 -8.51 -9.66
C ASP A 110 -15.90 -8.33 -8.85
N ALA A 111 -14.80 -8.06 -9.56
CA ALA A 111 -13.51 -7.78 -8.94
C ALA A 111 -13.56 -6.53 -8.04
N GLN A 112 -13.27 -6.70 -6.75
CA GLN A 112 -13.36 -5.63 -5.77
C GLN A 112 -12.10 -5.54 -4.90
N VAL A 113 -11.71 -4.31 -4.58
CA VAL A 113 -10.62 -4.03 -3.63
C VAL A 113 -10.98 -2.95 -2.64
N GLU A 114 -10.37 -3.00 -1.47
CA GLU A 114 -10.29 -1.89 -0.51
C GLU A 114 -8.90 -1.89 0.14
N LEU A 115 -8.54 -0.76 0.75
CA LEU A 115 -7.45 -0.72 1.71
C LEU A 115 -7.95 -1.14 3.08
N THR A 116 -7.13 -1.94 3.77
CA THR A 116 -7.32 -2.28 5.17
C THR A 116 -6.12 -1.78 5.96
N ILE A 117 -6.39 -0.93 6.95
CA ILE A 117 -5.38 -0.38 7.83
C ILE A 117 -5.25 -1.34 9.02
N LEU A 118 -4.04 -1.84 9.24
CA LEU A 118 -3.76 -2.88 10.21
C LEU A 118 -2.86 -2.37 11.33
N LYS A 119 -3.15 -2.81 12.55
CA LYS A 119 -2.30 -2.62 13.72
C LYS A 119 -1.77 -3.97 14.20
N PRO A 120 -0.46 -4.14 14.43
CA PRO A 120 0.06 -5.37 15.00
C PRO A 120 -0.43 -5.52 16.44
N VAL A 121 -0.85 -6.72 16.83
CA VAL A 121 -1.35 -7.02 18.18
C VAL A 121 -0.68 -8.27 18.75
N GLY A 122 -0.46 -8.30 20.07
CA GLY A 122 0.20 -9.44 20.73
C GLY A 122 1.69 -9.58 20.38
N LYS A 123 2.22 -10.82 20.45
CA LYS A 123 3.64 -11.09 20.18
C LYS A 123 3.90 -11.06 18.67
N SER A 124 4.98 -10.43 18.24
CA SER A 124 5.37 -10.34 16.82
C SER A 124 5.47 -11.71 16.12
N SER A 125 5.93 -12.74 16.84
CA SER A 125 6.02 -14.12 16.34
C SER A 125 4.67 -14.74 15.98
N GLN A 126 3.56 -14.22 16.54
CA GLN A 126 2.21 -14.71 16.25
C GLN A 126 1.64 -14.14 14.96
N ARG A 127 2.20 -13.01 14.48
CA ARG A 127 1.78 -12.29 13.26
C ARG A 127 0.27 -11.98 13.29
N ASN A 128 -0.23 -11.56 14.44
CA ASN A 128 -1.62 -11.11 14.60
C ASN A 128 -1.73 -9.64 14.22
N TRP A 129 -2.75 -9.32 13.44
CA TRP A 129 -3.05 -7.96 13.02
C TRP A 129 -4.54 -7.68 13.18
N GLN A 130 -4.86 -6.51 13.72
CA GLN A 130 -6.22 -6.03 13.91
C GLN A 130 -6.54 -4.94 12.87
N VAL A 131 -7.73 -5.00 12.28
CA VAL A 131 -8.25 -3.92 11.45
C VAL A 131 -8.60 -2.72 12.32
N VAL A 132 -8.03 -1.56 12.02
CA VAL A 132 -8.33 -0.31 12.73
C VAL A 132 -9.10 0.68 11.85
N ALA A 133 -9.00 0.56 10.54
CA ALA A 133 -9.81 1.29 9.58
C ALA A 133 -9.85 0.54 8.23
N THR A 134 -10.80 0.90 7.38
CA THR A 134 -10.89 0.45 5.98
C THR A 134 -11.18 1.64 5.08
N SER A 135 -10.80 1.55 3.80
CA SER A 135 -11.31 2.46 2.78
C SER A 135 -12.71 2.03 2.32
N PRO A 136 -13.43 2.88 1.56
CA PRO A 136 -14.54 2.40 0.77
C PRO A 136 -14.11 1.27 -0.17
N LEU A 137 -15.04 0.35 -0.41
CA LEU A 137 -14.87 -0.72 -1.38
C LEU A 137 -14.99 -0.16 -2.81
N VAL A 138 -14.08 -0.57 -3.68
CA VAL A 138 -14.01 -0.11 -5.07
C VAL A 138 -14.21 -1.31 -6.00
N ASP A 139 -15.16 -1.18 -6.93
CA ASP A 139 -15.25 -2.06 -8.09
C ASP A 139 -14.11 -1.71 -9.08
N VAL A 140 -13.21 -2.67 -9.26
CA VAL A 140 -12.01 -2.50 -10.09
C VAL A 140 -12.12 -3.22 -11.43
N GLN A 141 -13.18 -3.98 -11.66
CA GLN A 141 -13.37 -4.74 -12.89
C GLN A 141 -13.37 -3.88 -14.17
N PRO A 142 -13.91 -2.64 -14.17
CA PRO A 142 -13.80 -1.77 -15.36
C PRO A 142 -12.37 -1.32 -15.70
N TYR A 143 -11.42 -1.49 -14.79
CA TYR A 143 -10.05 -0.98 -14.91
C TYR A 143 -9.02 -2.10 -15.14
N LEU A 144 -9.46 -3.33 -15.42
CA LEU A 144 -8.56 -4.44 -15.73
C LEU A 144 -7.61 -4.08 -16.89
N GLY A 145 -6.32 -4.40 -16.71
CA GLY A 145 -5.24 -4.05 -17.63
C GLY A 145 -4.59 -2.69 -17.38
N GLN A 146 -4.97 -1.97 -16.32
CA GLN A 146 -4.49 -0.62 -16.02
C GLN A 146 -3.81 -0.53 -14.65
N VAL A 147 -2.99 0.51 -14.49
CA VAL A 147 -2.60 1.03 -13.18
C VAL A 147 -3.47 2.26 -12.93
N VAL A 148 -4.33 2.20 -11.92
CA VAL A 148 -5.36 3.21 -11.68
C VAL A 148 -5.25 3.73 -10.25
N GLN A 149 -5.45 5.04 -10.09
CA GLN A 149 -5.50 5.71 -8.79
C GLN A 149 -6.94 6.10 -8.46
N PHE A 150 -7.36 5.78 -7.24
CA PHE A 150 -8.67 6.12 -6.70
C PHE A 150 -8.52 7.12 -5.55
N PRO A 151 -9.11 8.33 -5.66
CA PRO A 151 -9.14 9.27 -4.55
C PRO A 151 -10.18 8.84 -3.51
N PHE A 152 -9.92 9.17 -2.24
CA PHE A 152 -10.90 9.01 -1.17
C PHE A 152 -11.81 10.22 -1.07
N THR A 153 -13.12 9.97 -0.96
CA THR A 153 -14.11 11.01 -0.64
C THR A 153 -13.90 11.57 0.76
N THR A 154 -13.50 10.71 1.70
CA THR A 154 -13.12 11.08 3.07
C THR A 154 -11.75 10.49 3.38
N SER A 155 -10.81 11.34 3.76
CA SER A 155 -9.46 10.89 4.10
C SER A 155 -9.44 10.11 5.42
N ILE A 156 -8.62 9.07 5.46
CA ILE A 156 -8.57 8.09 6.57
C ILE A 156 -7.42 8.47 7.49
N PRO A 157 -7.65 8.77 8.77
CA PRO A 157 -6.56 9.06 9.70
C PRO A 157 -5.72 7.81 9.94
N VAL A 158 -4.40 8.00 10.02
CA VAL A 158 -3.43 6.94 10.31
C VAL A 158 -2.40 7.42 11.31
N VAL A 159 -1.86 6.48 12.10
CA VAL A 159 -0.80 6.74 13.06
C VAL A 159 0.42 5.87 12.81
N ARG A 160 1.59 6.35 13.29
CA ARG A 160 2.86 5.64 13.14
C ARG A 160 2.75 4.19 13.63
N GLY A 161 3.24 3.26 12.80
CA GLY A 161 3.27 1.83 13.09
C GLY A 161 2.06 1.04 12.60
N GLU A 162 0.99 1.71 12.16
CA GLU A 162 -0.04 1.07 11.36
C GLU A 162 0.52 0.69 9.98
N THR A 163 0.01 -0.38 9.41
CA THR A 163 0.47 -0.89 8.11
C THR A 163 -0.71 -1.07 7.18
N ILE A 164 -0.55 -0.60 5.95
CA ILE A 164 -1.63 -0.61 4.97
C ILE A 164 -1.56 -1.91 4.18
N ALA A 165 -2.67 -2.62 4.07
CA ALA A 165 -2.83 -3.84 3.31
C ALA A 165 -3.91 -3.68 2.23
N LEU A 166 -3.84 -4.50 1.18
CA LEU A 166 -4.87 -4.57 0.15
C LEU A 166 -5.80 -5.74 0.42
N THR A 167 -7.11 -5.50 0.43
CA THR A 167 -8.13 -6.51 0.67
C THR A 167 -8.95 -6.74 -0.58
N THR A 168 -9.19 -8.03 -0.88
CA THR A 168 -10.09 -8.48 -1.93
C THR A 168 -11.22 -9.30 -1.31
N PRO A 169 -12.43 -8.76 -1.10
CA PRO A 169 -13.54 -9.56 -0.59
C PRO A 169 -14.03 -10.60 -1.61
N THR A 170 -13.89 -10.32 -2.90
CA THR A 170 -14.14 -11.23 -4.02
C THR A 170 -12.82 -11.72 -4.62
N TRP A 171 -12.36 -11.10 -5.69
CA TRP A 171 -11.10 -11.37 -6.37
C TRP A 171 -10.55 -10.09 -6.99
N ALA A 172 -9.23 -10.02 -7.21
CA ALA A 172 -8.63 -9.00 -8.06
C ALA A 172 -7.27 -9.49 -8.60
N PRO A 173 -6.90 -9.20 -9.86
CA PRO A 173 -5.65 -9.67 -10.44
C PRO A 173 -4.49 -8.69 -10.17
N VAL A 174 -4.06 -8.67 -8.92
CA VAL A 174 -3.13 -7.67 -8.34
C VAL A 174 -1.76 -8.24 -7.96
N LEU A 175 -1.47 -9.49 -8.30
CA LEU A 175 -0.23 -10.15 -7.88
C LEU A 175 0.77 -10.26 -9.03
N SER A 176 1.96 -9.68 -8.86
CA SER A 176 3.12 -9.96 -9.71
C SER A 176 3.91 -11.13 -9.16
N ILE A 177 4.15 -12.14 -9.99
CA ILE A 177 4.78 -13.42 -9.64
C ILE A 177 6.14 -13.59 -10.31
N ASP A 178 6.86 -14.67 -9.95
CA ASP A 178 8.19 -15.01 -10.49
C ASP A 178 9.24 -13.91 -10.25
N LEU A 179 9.13 -13.24 -9.09
CA LEU A 179 10.07 -12.22 -8.65
C LEU A 179 11.14 -12.84 -7.74
N SER A 180 12.21 -12.09 -7.47
CA SER A 180 13.24 -12.52 -6.52
C SER A 180 12.66 -12.77 -5.13
N THR A 181 12.83 -13.99 -4.61
CA THR A 181 12.35 -14.41 -3.29
C THR A 181 13.04 -13.70 -2.13
N SER A 182 14.19 -13.08 -2.36
CA SER A 182 14.90 -12.27 -1.36
C SER A 182 14.43 -10.82 -1.30
N HIS A 183 13.74 -10.33 -2.34
CA HIS A 183 13.39 -8.91 -2.49
C HIS A 183 11.89 -8.65 -2.40
N PHE A 184 11.05 -9.67 -2.60
CA PHE A 184 9.60 -9.52 -2.64
C PHE A 184 8.93 -10.63 -1.84
N ALA A 185 8.05 -10.24 -0.94
CA ALA A 185 7.19 -11.18 -0.21
C ALA A 185 5.97 -10.46 0.36
N TYR A 186 4.83 -11.13 0.32
CA TYR A 186 3.64 -10.70 1.04
C TYR A 186 3.06 -11.86 1.85
N ARG A 187 2.20 -11.50 2.80
CA ARG A 187 1.43 -12.45 3.59
C ARG A 187 -0.05 -12.23 3.46
N GLN A 188 -0.81 -13.32 3.47
CA GLN A 188 -2.26 -13.26 3.50
C GLN A 188 -2.78 -13.42 4.92
N SER A 189 -3.96 -12.88 5.19
CA SER A 189 -4.81 -13.04 6.39
C SER A 189 -5.31 -14.48 6.56
N ARG A 190 -4.38 -15.42 6.55
CA ARG A 190 -4.61 -16.86 6.55
C ARG A 190 -3.66 -17.53 7.53
N SER A 191 -4.23 -18.44 8.31
CA SER A 191 -3.49 -19.20 9.33
C SER A 191 -2.99 -20.57 8.84
N ARG A 192 -3.50 -21.07 7.71
CA ARG A 192 -3.20 -22.40 7.14
C ARG A 192 -3.58 -22.51 5.66
N ASN A 193 -3.19 -23.62 5.03
CA ASN A 193 -3.56 -24.04 3.67
C ASN A 193 -3.20 -23.03 2.57
N CYS A 194 -2.01 -22.42 2.66
CA CYS A 194 -1.58 -21.31 1.80
C CYS A 194 -1.62 -21.62 0.29
N ASN A 195 -1.55 -22.89 -0.08
CA ASN A 195 -1.54 -23.34 -1.47
C ASN A 195 -2.94 -23.55 -2.08
N SER A 196 -4.01 -23.32 -1.32
CA SER A 196 -5.39 -23.51 -1.82
C SER A 196 -6.25 -22.33 -1.41
N PRO A 197 -7.09 -21.75 -2.29
CA PRO A 197 -8.04 -20.72 -1.88
C PRO A 197 -8.97 -21.23 -0.76
N PRO A 198 -9.29 -20.41 0.26
CA PRO A 198 -10.17 -20.83 1.32
C PRO A 198 -11.62 -20.96 0.80
N SER A 199 -12.37 -21.94 1.30
CA SER A 199 -13.80 -22.10 0.94
C SER A 199 -14.65 -20.96 1.49
N THR A 200 -14.23 -20.35 2.59
CA THR A 200 -14.83 -19.16 3.20
C THR A 200 -13.92 -17.95 3.02
N SER A 201 -14.51 -16.76 2.91
CA SER A 201 -13.70 -15.55 2.81
C SER A 201 -12.82 -15.34 4.05
N GLN A 202 -11.58 -14.94 3.83
CA GLN A 202 -10.63 -14.54 4.88
C GLN A 202 -10.27 -13.05 4.75
N ALA A 203 -10.98 -12.32 3.88
CA ALA A 203 -10.82 -10.89 3.69
C ALA A 203 -11.22 -10.15 4.98
N GLN A 204 -10.36 -9.25 5.46
CA GLN A 204 -10.60 -8.47 6.66
C GLN A 204 -11.27 -7.13 6.34
N VAL A 205 -12.59 -7.17 6.18
CA VAL A 205 -13.44 -6.01 5.82
C VAL A 205 -14.13 -5.33 7.01
N THR A 206 -13.91 -5.83 8.23
CA THR A 206 -14.61 -5.35 9.44
C THR A 206 -13.61 -4.80 10.45
N VAL A 207 -13.79 -3.54 10.82
CA VAL A 207 -12.99 -2.88 11.88
C VAL A 207 -13.11 -3.63 13.19
N GLY A 208 -11.99 -3.78 13.91
CA GLY A 208 -11.89 -4.51 15.17
C GLY A 208 -11.56 -5.99 14.99
N ASN A 209 -11.82 -6.60 13.82
CA ASN A 209 -11.47 -8.00 13.57
C ASN A 209 -9.96 -8.19 13.53
N SER A 210 -9.51 -9.32 14.07
CA SER A 210 -8.11 -9.73 14.05
C SER A 210 -7.91 -11.02 13.27
N ALA A 211 -6.81 -11.11 12.54
CA ALA A 211 -6.40 -12.35 11.87
C ALA A 211 -4.89 -12.57 11.96
N ARG A 212 -4.49 -13.81 11.69
CA ARG A 212 -3.09 -14.21 11.60
C ARG A 212 -2.62 -14.18 10.17
N TYR A 213 -1.46 -13.59 9.95
CA TYR A 213 -0.81 -13.51 8.64
C TYR A 213 0.32 -14.53 8.57
N VAL A 214 -0.03 -15.81 8.48
CA VAL A 214 0.96 -16.91 8.51
C VAL A 214 1.38 -17.31 7.09
N CYS A 215 0.46 -17.29 6.14
CA CYS A 215 0.75 -17.69 4.76
C CYS A 215 1.67 -16.70 4.07
N ASP A 216 2.87 -17.17 3.74
CA ASP A 216 3.99 -16.40 3.20
C ASP A 216 4.20 -16.75 1.73
N TYR A 217 4.32 -15.73 0.89
CA TYR A 217 4.44 -15.87 -0.56
C TYR A 217 5.68 -15.10 -1.04
N PRO A 218 6.88 -15.66 -0.84
CA PRO A 218 8.10 -15.07 -1.36
C PRO A 218 8.13 -15.11 -2.90
N GLY A 219 8.79 -14.14 -3.52
CA GLY A 219 8.84 -14.00 -4.97
C GLY A 219 7.53 -13.50 -5.58
N THR A 220 6.63 -12.97 -4.75
CA THR A 220 5.37 -12.36 -5.18
C THR A 220 5.22 -10.98 -4.56
N ARG A 221 4.67 -10.05 -5.33
CA ARG A 221 4.39 -8.67 -4.92
C ARG A 221 2.91 -8.35 -5.15
N VAL A 222 2.33 -7.54 -4.27
CA VAL A 222 0.97 -7.02 -4.43
C VAL A 222 1.06 -5.63 -5.04
N GLU A 223 0.43 -5.39 -6.18
CA GLU A 223 0.53 -4.13 -6.91
C GLU A 223 -0.42 -3.08 -6.34
N TYR A 224 -0.06 -2.48 -5.20
CA TYR A 224 -0.73 -1.28 -4.70
C TYR A 224 0.23 -0.27 -4.05
N SER A 225 -0.22 0.98 -3.93
CA SER A 225 0.37 2.02 -3.10
C SER A 225 -0.70 2.88 -2.47
N THR A 226 -0.31 3.72 -1.52
CA THR A 226 -1.24 4.64 -0.87
C THR A 226 -0.61 6.01 -0.67
N THR A 227 -1.35 7.05 -1.05
CA THR A 227 -0.95 8.44 -0.87
C THR A 227 -1.31 8.87 0.55
N GLU A 228 -0.30 9.15 1.36
CA GLU A 228 -0.39 9.74 2.70
C GLU A 228 -0.05 11.24 2.64
N ILE A 229 -0.83 12.06 3.34
CA ILE A 229 -0.46 13.44 3.68
C ILE A 229 -0.13 13.47 5.17
N THR A 230 1.12 13.74 5.53
CA THR A 230 1.58 13.73 6.92
C THR A 230 1.08 14.95 7.70
N ASP A 231 0.81 14.80 8.98
CA ASP A 231 0.54 15.93 9.87
C ASP A 231 1.78 16.84 9.99
N PRO A 232 1.61 18.17 10.08
CA PRO A 232 2.74 19.08 10.26
C PRO A 232 3.38 18.90 11.65
N VAL A 233 4.71 18.89 11.71
CA VAL A 233 5.46 18.77 12.99
C VAL A 233 5.81 20.16 13.52
N PRO A 234 5.42 20.53 14.76
CA PRO A 234 5.80 21.82 15.35
C PRO A 234 7.31 21.96 15.51
N THR A 235 7.84 23.13 15.13
CA THR A 235 9.24 23.50 15.34
C THR A 235 9.58 23.52 16.84
N GLY A 236 10.44 22.60 17.28
CA GLY A 236 10.87 22.46 18.68
C GLY A 236 10.69 21.07 19.30
N SER A 237 9.97 20.17 18.62
CA SER A 237 9.81 18.78 19.06
C SER A 237 10.92 17.87 18.55
N THR A 238 12.16 18.09 19.01
CA THR A 238 13.22 17.08 18.86
C THR A 238 12.82 15.86 19.68
N THR A 239 12.40 14.78 19.00
CA THR A 239 12.19 13.49 19.64
C THR A 239 13.51 13.05 20.28
N PRO A 240 13.57 12.70 21.58
CA PRO A 240 14.80 12.22 22.18
C PRO A 240 15.23 10.93 21.48
N THR A 241 16.36 10.98 20.79
CA THR A 241 17.06 9.79 20.30
C THR A 241 17.40 8.93 21.51
N THR A 242 16.64 7.87 21.73
CA THR A 242 16.98 6.88 22.76
C THR A 242 18.12 6.04 22.20
N LYS A 243 19.30 6.16 22.83
CA LYS A 243 20.47 5.31 22.58
C LYS A 243 20.21 3.88 23.01
#